data_AF-A0AAU1PYU0-F1
#
_entry.id   AF-A0AAU1PYU0-F1
#
_cell.length_a   1.000
_cell.length_b   1.000
_cell.length_c   1.000
_cell.angle_alpha   90.00
_cell.angle_beta   90.00
_cell.angle_gamma   90.00
#
_symmetry.space_group_name_H-M   'P 1'
#
loop_
_entity.id
_entity.type
_entity.pdbx_description
1 polymer ?
#
loop_
_entity_poly.entity_id
_entity_poly.type
_entity_poly.pdbx_seq_one_letter_code
_entity_poly.pdbx_strand_id
1 'polypeptide(L)' 'MRQTVKVVGVGGSPRPGSTAEQALRVVLTAAERLGAEVRLIGGVELMMPLYAGQRAPR' A
#
# COMPACT_ATOMS: atom_id res chain seq x y z
N MET A 1 -2.81 -27.20 14.02
CA MET A 1 -2.66 -25.72 14.04
C MET A 1 -3.00 -25.21 12.65
N ARG A 2 -3.89 -24.24 12.51
CA ARG A 2 -4.19 -23.63 11.21
C ARG A 2 -3.22 -22.45 11.03
N GLN A 3 -2.44 -22.44 9.96
CA GLN A 3 -1.53 -21.32 9.68
C GLN A 3 -2.32 -20.15 9.09
N THR A 4 -2.16 -18.95 9.66
CA THR A 4 -2.78 -17.73 9.15
C THR A 4 -1.99 -17.25 7.93
N VAL A 5 -2.68 -16.95 6.83
CA VAL A 5 -2.07 -16.36 5.63
C VAL A 5 -1.70 -14.91 5.93
N LYS A 6 -0.45 -14.52 5.64
CA LYS A 6 0.01 -13.13 5.76
C LYS A 6 0.04 -12.47 4.39
N VAL A 7 -0.57 -11.30 4.25
CA VAL A 7 -0.65 -10.54 3.00
C VAL A 7 -0.06 -9.14 3.21
N VAL A 8 0.96 -8.80 2.44
CA VAL A 8 1.55 -7.46 2.43
C VAL A 8 1.19 -6.78 1.12
N GLY A 9 0.42 -5.70 1.20
CA GLY A 9 0.14 -4.83 0.05
C GLY A 9 1.19 -3.73 -0.04
N VAL A 10 1.76 -3.56 -1.23
CA VAL A 10 2.77 -2.52 -1.50
C VAL A 10 2.21 -1.55 -2.53
N GLY A 11 1.93 -0.32 -2.11
CA GLY A 11 1.35 0.74 -2.96
C GLY A 11 2.39 1.79 -3.31
N GLY A 12 2.62 2.04 -4.61
CA GLY A 12 3.75 2.87 -5.08
C GLY A 12 3.47 4.35 -5.35
N SER A 13 2.27 4.87 -5.10
CA SER A 13 1.92 6.25 -5.46
C SER A 13 1.76 7.13 -4.21
N PRO A 14 2.67 8.10 -3.98
CA PRO A 14 2.52 9.07 -2.89
C PRO A 14 1.47 10.15 -3.20
N ARG A 15 0.81 10.09 -4.36
CA ARG A 15 -0.17 11.10 -4.78
C ARG A 15 -1.48 10.90 -3.99
N PRO A 16 -2.02 11.96 -3.36
CA PRO A 16 -3.37 11.91 -2.79
C PRO A 16 -4.39 11.46 -3.85
N GLY A 17 -5.30 10.57 -3.46
CA GLY A 17 -6.35 10.08 -4.37
C GLY A 17 -5.89 9.06 -5.42
N SER A 18 -4.72 8.43 -5.24
CA SER A 18 -4.28 7.34 -6.12
C SER A 18 -5.30 6.19 -6.20
N THR A 19 -5.88 5.98 -7.39
CA THR A 19 -6.84 4.89 -7.63
C THR A 19 -6.22 3.51 -7.45
N ALA A 20 -4.92 3.36 -7.76
CA ALA A 20 -4.18 2.13 -7.49
C ALA A 20 -4.05 1.85 -5.99
N GLU A 21 -3.83 2.87 -5.16
CA GLU A 21 -3.78 2.70 -3.70
C GLU A 21 -5.17 2.41 -3.12
N GLN A 22 -6.21 3.05 -3.64
CA GLN A 22 -7.59 2.75 -3.26
C GLN A 22 -7.95 1.29 -3.60
N ALA A 23 -7.61 0.82 -4.80
CA ALA A 23 -7.83 -0.57 -5.20
C ALA A 23 -7.06 -1.55 -4.29
N LEU A 24 -5.80 -1.23 -3.97
CA LEU A 24 -5.01 -2.04 -3.04
C LEU A 24 -5.67 -2.15 -1.67
N ARG A 25 -6.17 -1.05 -1.12
CA ARG A 25 -6.91 -1.05 0.17
C ARG A 25 -8.16 -1.92 0.10
N VAL A 26 -8.93 -1.85 -0.98
CA VAL A 26 -10.12 -2.70 -1.18
C VAL A 26 -9.74 -4.20 -1.15
N VAL A 27 -8.66 -4.59 -1.83
CA VAL A 27 -8.20 -5.99 -1.87
C VAL A 27 -7.72 -6.45 -0.50
N LEU A 28 -6.95 -5.63 0.23
CA LEU A 28 -6.48 -5.98 1.57
C LEU A 28 -7.63 -6.14 2.55
N THR A 29 -8.64 -5.26 2.51
CA THR A 29 -9.86 -5.41 3.32
C THR A 29 -10.60 -6.70 2.99
N ALA A 30 -10.66 -7.10 1.71
CA ALA A 30 -11.26 -8.37 1.33
C ALA A 30 -10.47 -9.58 1.86
N ALA A 31 -9.14 -9.53 1.80
CA ALA A 31 -8.27 -10.58 2.33
C ALA A 31 -8.39 -10.72 3.86
N GLU A 32 -8.45 -9.60 4.58
CA GLU A 32 -8.66 -9.58 6.03
C GLU A 32 -9.98 -10.23 6.42
N ARG A 33 -11.07 -9.95 5.69
CA ARG A 33 -12.38 -10.59 5.88
C ARG A 33 -12.37 -12.10 5.66
N LEU A 34 -11.41 -12.62 4.90
CA LEU A 34 -11.20 -14.06 4.68
C LEU A 34 -10.26 -14.69 5.73
N GLY A 35 -9.83 -13.93 6.73
CA GLY A 35 -9.00 -14.38 7.84
C GLY A 35 -7.50 -14.25 7.59
N ALA A 36 -7.07 -13.43 6.62
CA ALA A 36 -5.67 -13.10 6.45
C ALA A 36 -5.21 -12.04 7.46
N GLU A 37 -3.95 -12.15 7.90
CA GLU A 37 -3.25 -11.06 8.58
C GLU A 37 -2.71 -10.13 7.49
N VAL A 38 -3.18 -8.88 7.46
CA VAL A 38 -2.85 -7.93 6.38
C VAL A 38 -1.99 -6.77 6.87
N ARG A 39 -1.07 -6.30 6.03
CA ARG A 39 -0.32 -5.06 6.25
C ARG A 39 -0.24 -4.27 4.94
N LEU A 40 -0.43 -2.96 5.03
CA LEU A 40 -0.17 -2.04 3.93
C LEU A 40 1.17 -1.35 4.16
N ILE A 41 1.96 -1.24 3.09
CA ILE A 41 3.10 -0.33 2.96
C ILE A 41 2.72 0.65 1.85
N GLY A 42 2.26 1.84 2.22
CA GLY A 42 1.71 2.84 1.30
C GLY A 42 2.77 3.74 0.66
N GLY A 43 2.35 4.60 -0.28
CA GLY A 43 3.28 5.44 -1.04
C GLY A 43 4.14 6.38 -0.19
N VAL A 44 3.60 6.86 0.94
CA VAL A 44 4.34 7.70 1.91
C VAL A 44 5.46 6.91 2.59
N GLU A 45 5.21 5.64 2.94
CA GLU A 45 6.20 4.76 3.57
C GLU A 45 7.30 4.33 2.59
N LEU A 46 6.99 4.35 1.29
CA LEU A 46 7.94 4.06 0.21
C LEU A 46 8.71 5.28 -0.30
N MET A 47 8.49 6.47 0.27
CA MET A 47 9.23 7.68 -0.11
C MET A 47 10.67 7.62 0.38
N MET A 48 11.53 6.95 -0.38
CA MET A 48 12.98 7.01 -0.18
C MET A 48 13.54 8.31 -0.77
N PRO A 49 14.57 8.92 -0.15
CA PRO A 49 15.15 10.19 -0.60
C PRO A 49 15.53 10.24 -2.09
N LEU A 50 15.93 9.09 -2.66
CA LEU A 50 16.28 8.96 -4.08
C LEU A 50 15.08 9.09 -5.04
N TYR A 51 13.86 8.76 -4.59
CA TYR A 51 12.63 8.75 -5.39
C TYR A 51 11.71 9.93 -5.09
N ALA A 52 12.12 10.85 -4.20
CA ALA A 52 11.49 12.15 -4.07
C ALA A 52 11.80 12.95 -5.35
N GLY A 53 11.01 12.72 -6.40
CA GLY A 53 11.11 13.45 -7.66
C GLY A 53 11.17 14.93 -7.34
N GLN A 54 12.29 15.57 -7.69
CA GLN A 54 12.53 17.00 -7.59
C GLN A 54 11.26 17.72 -8.07
N ARG A 55 10.42 18.17 -7.14
CA ARG A 55 9.32 19.06 -7.49
C ARG A 55 10.00 20.40 -7.73
N ALA A 56 10.46 20.61 -8.96
CA ALA A 56 10.88 21.92 -9.39
C ALA A 56 9.73 22.88 -9.04
N PRO A 57 9.94 23.90 -8.19
CA PRO A 57 8.92 24.90 -7.96
C PRO A 57 8.56 25.50 -9.33
N ARG A 58 7.25 25.56 -9.62
CA ARG A 58 6.74 26.36 -10.74
C ARG A 58 6.91 27.84 -10.42
#